data_AF-A0A486MW27-F1
#
_entry.id   AF-A0A486MW27-F1
#
_cell.length_a   1.000
_cell.length_b   1.000
_cell.length_c   1.000
_cell.angle_alpha   90.00
_cell.angle_beta   90.00
_cell.angle_gamma   90.00
#
_symmetry.space_group_name_H-M   'P 1'
#
loop_
_entity.id
_entity.type
_entity.pdbx_description
1 polymer ?
#
loop_
_entity_poly.entity_id
_entity_poly.type
_entity_poly.pdbx_seq_one_letter_code
_entity_poly.pdbx_strand_id
1 'polypeptide(L)'
;MKLEYADKINSLLQCFHFNKEFLEWNHDYSLQLLRHGVSHLYHFAMLQGENDECTLEELRNIIISVTDGEIPKPYDLLSLGAEQLKRAMTFVQPQAVTVEVTPEILEHLKLGARASWRLEPPRFN
;
A
#
# COMPACT_ATOMS: atom_id res chain seq x y z
N MET A 1 -5.67 2.01 -0.32
CA MET A 1 -4.72 3.05 0.12
C MET A 1 -3.28 2.65 -0.22
N LYS A 2 -2.42 3.62 -0.58
CA LYS A 2 -0.98 3.39 -0.79
C LYS A 2 -0.21 3.26 0.53
N LEU A 3 1.00 2.71 0.43
CA LEU A 3 1.82 2.30 1.57
C LEU A 3 2.33 3.50 2.37
N GLU A 4 2.76 4.54 1.68
CA GLU A 4 3.31 5.76 2.26
C GLU A 4 2.27 6.48 3.14
N TYR A 5 1.00 6.52 2.72
CA TYR A 5 -0.05 7.13 3.54
C TYR A 5 -0.44 6.22 4.70
N ALA A 6 -0.50 4.90 4.50
CA ALA A 6 -0.75 3.93 5.56
C ALA A 6 0.29 4.05 6.69
N ASP A 7 1.56 4.17 6.33
CA ASP A 7 2.67 4.36 7.28
C ASP A 7 2.54 5.70 8.05
N LYS A 8 2.16 6.79 7.36
CA LYS A 8 1.91 8.08 8.02
C LYS A 8 0.71 8.03 8.96
N ILE A 9 -0.38 7.36 8.59
CA ILE A 9 -1.51 7.14 9.50
C ILE A 9 -1.08 6.35 10.73
N ASN A 10 -0.32 5.26 10.56
CA ASN A 10 0.21 4.49 11.68
C ASN A 10 1.09 5.34 12.60
N SER A 11 1.92 6.22 12.04
CA SER A 11 2.74 7.17 12.82
C SER A 11 1.86 8.12 13.64
N LEU A 12 0.78 8.66 13.07
CA LEU A 12 -0.15 9.54 13.78
C LEU A 12 -0.89 8.79 14.89
N LEU A 13 -1.32 7.56 14.64
CA LEU A 13 -1.94 6.70 15.64
C LEU A 13 -0.98 6.38 16.78
N GLN A 14 0.28 6.08 16.47
CA GLN A 14 1.30 5.87 17.48
C GLN A 14 1.48 7.10 18.37
N CYS A 15 1.55 8.30 17.79
CA CYS A 15 1.60 9.55 18.55
C CYS A 15 0.36 9.73 19.43
N PHE A 16 -0.84 9.43 18.91
CA PHE A 16 -2.09 9.50 19.67
C PHE A 16 -2.06 8.58 20.90
N HIS A 17 -1.68 7.31 20.71
CA HIS A 17 -1.59 6.33 21.80
C HIS A 17 -0.50 6.71 22.80
N PHE A 18 0.67 7.17 22.32
CA PHE A 18 1.75 7.62 23.17
C PHE A 18 1.35 8.80 24.07
N ASN A 19 0.71 9.82 23.49
CA ASN A 19 0.26 10.99 24.24
C ASN A 19 -0.76 10.62 25.32
N LYS A 20 -1.61 9.63 25.05
CA LYS A 20 -2.60 9.15 26.01
C LYS A 20 -1.96 8.33 27.13
N GLU A 21 -1.05 7.41 26.80
CA GLU A 21 -0.47 6.46 27.76
C GLU A 21 0.65 7.06 28.61
N PHE A 22 1.47 7.94 28.05
CA PHE A 22 2.68 8.44 28.73
C PHE A 22 2.58 9.88 29.21
N LEU A 23 1.78 10.71 28.55
CA LEU A 23 1.64 12.13 28.91
C LEU A 23 0.31 12.43 29.63
N GLU A 24 -0.57 11.42 29.76
CA GLU A 24 -1.91 11.55 30.34
C GLU A 24 -2.73 12.70 29.73
N TRP A 25 -2.51 12.98 28.44
CA TRP A 25 -3.22 14.06 27.77
C TRP A 25 -4.71 13.76 27.69
N ASN A 26 -5.51 14.81 27.84
CA ASN A 26 -6.95 14.74 27.70
C ASN A 26 -7.33 14.05 26.37
N HIS A 27 -8.26 13.10 26.45
CA HIS A 27 -8.66 12.28 25.31
C HIS A 27 -9.17 13.12 24.13
N ASP A 28 -10.02 14.10 24.39
CA ASP A 28 -10.60 14.97 23.37
C ASP A 28 -9.54 15.82 22.70
N TYR A 29 -8.55 16.30 23.48
CA TYR A 29 -7.42 17.05 22.92
C TYR A 29 -6.55 16.17 22.01
N SER A 30 -6.21 14.96 22.46
CA SER A 30 -5.46 14.00 21.66
C SER A 30 -6.21 13.60 20.39
N LEU A 31 -7.54 13.44 20.48
CA LEU A 31 -8.41 13.12 19.34
C LEU A 31 -8.47 14.28 18.33
N GLN A 32 -8.56 15.52 18.81
CA GLN A 32 -8.49 16.70 17.95
C GLN A 32 -7.16 16.80 17.20
N LEU A 33 -6.05 16.49 17.88
CA LEU A 33 -4.72 16.49 17.27
C LEU A 33 -4.60 15.39 16.19
N LEU A 34 -5.13 14.20 16.47
CA LEU A 34 -5.20 13.11 15.49
C LEU A 34 -6.01 13.53 14.26
N ARG A 35 -7.22 14.07 14.46
CA ARG A 35 -8.07 14.59 13.37
C ARG A 35 -7.32 15.62 12.53
N HIS A 36 -6.62 16.54 13.18
CA HIS A 36 -5.86 17.57 12.48
C HIS A 36 -4.70 16.97 11.67
N GLY A 37 -3.95 16.03 12.25
CA GLY A 37 -2.86 15.34 11.56
C GLY A 37 -3.32 14.58 10.32
N VAL A 38 -4.44 13.85 10.40
CA VAL A 38 -5.02 13.14 9.25
C VAL A 38 -5.53 14.13 8.19
N SER A 39 -6.20 15.21 8.61
CA SER A 39 -6.64 16.25 7.69
C SER A 39 -5.47 16.89 6.94
N HIS A 40 -4.36 17.16 7.61
CA HIS A 40 -3.15 17.67 6.95
C HIS A 40 -2.59 16.67 5.95
N LEU A 41 -2.56 15.37 6.29
CA LEU A 41 -2.11 14.33 5.38
C LEU A 41 -2.97 14.27 4.11
N TYR A 42 -4.30 14.35 4.24
CA TYR A 42 -5.22 14.39 3.11
C TYR A 42 -4.98 15.59 2.20
N HIS A 43 -4.92 16.81 2.77
CA HIS A 43 -4.69 18.01 1.96
C HIS A 43 -3.28 18.01 1.35
N PHE A 44 -2.28 17.52 2.07
CA PHE A 44 -0.93 17.33 1.54
C PHE A 44 -0.93 16.39 0.32
N ALA A 45 -1.63 15.25 0.40
CA ALA A 45 -1.77 14.33 -0.72
C ALA A 45 -2.37 15.02 -1.96
N MET A 46 -3.46 15.78 -1.77
CA MET A 46 -4.08 16.55 -2.86
C MET A 46 -3.11 17.57 -3.47
N LEU A 47 -2.37 18.31 -2.64
CA LEU A 47 -1.40 19.31 -3.10
C LEU A 47 -0.19 18.71 -3.82
N GLN A 48 0.19 17.48 -3.48
CA GLN A 48 1.23 16.72 -4.20
C GLN A 48 0.71 16.11 -5.52
N GLY A 49 -0.56 16.31 -5.85
CA GLY A 49 -1.16 15.75 -7.06
C GLY A 49 -1.41 14.25 -6.96
N GLU A 50 -1.72 13.74 -5.77
CA GLU A 50 -2.21 12.37 -5.62
C GLU A 50 -3.50 12.17 -6.43
N ASN A 51 -3.54 11.13 -7.26
CA ASN A 51 -4.65 10.83 -8.17
C ASN A 51 -5.29 9.46 -7.88
N ASP A 52 -4.75 8.66 -6.97
CA ASP A 52 -5.37 7.40 -6.58
C ASP A 52 -6.64 7.67 -5.75
N GLU A 53 -7.80 7.61 -6.41
CA GLU A 53 -9.12 7.86 -5.80
C GLU A 53 -9.34 7.00 -4.55
N CYS A 54 -8.92 5.73 -4.57
CA CYS A 54 -9.03 4.82 -3.43
C CYS A 54 -8.26 5.33 -2.21
N THR A 55 -7.07 5.92 -2.40
CA THR A 55 -6.29 6.51 -1.31
C THR A 55 -6.93 7.77 -0.77
N LEU A 56 -7.41 8.66 -1.63
CA LEU A 56 -8.07 9.90 -1.20
C LEU A 56 -9.38 9.63 -0.47
N GLU A 57 -10.16 8.67 -0.95
CA GLU A 57 -11.40 8.23 -0.31
C GLU A 57 -11.12 7.61 1.06
N GLU A 58 -10.11 6.73 1.17
CA GLU A 58 -9.74 6.13 2.45
C GLU A 58 -9.31 7.21 3.46
N LEU A 59 -8.45 8.16 3.06
CA LEU A 59 -8.04 9.27 3.92
C LEU A 59 -9.24 10.11 4.38
N ARG A 60 -10.20 10.36 3.49
CA ARG A 60 -11.44 11.08 3.84
C ARG A 60 -12.28 10.30 4.85
N ASN A 61 -12.43 8.99 4.65
CA ASN A 61 -13.18 8.13 5.57
C ASN A 61 -12.55 8.11 6.96
N ILE A 62 -11.22 8.06 7.05
CA ILE A 62 -10.49 8.18 8.32
C ILE A 62 -10.82 9.51 9.02
N ILE A 63 -10.82 10.64 8.30
CA ILE A 63 -11.16 11.95 8.88
C ILE A 63 -12.58 11.94 9.45
N ILE A 64 -13.54 11.35 8.73
CA ILE A 64 -14.93 11.22 9.18
C ILE A 64 -14.98 10.38 10.46
N SER A 65 -14.44 9.17 10.45
CA SER A 65 -14.41 8.29 11.63
C SER A 65 -13.79 8.96 12.85
N VAL A 66 -12.64 9.62 12.70
CA VAL A 66 -11.99 10.34 13.80
C VAL A 66 -12.82 11.53 14.28
N THR A 67 -13.54 12.20 13.38
CA THR A 67 -14.47 13.28 13.73
C THR A 67 -15.64 12.78 14.56
N ASP A 68 -16.11 11.57 14.28
CA ASP A 68 -17.19 10.89 15.03
C ASP A 68 -16.70 10.26 16.35
N GLY A 69 -15.41 10.41 16.68
CA GLY A 69 -14.83 9.90 17.92
C GLY A 69 -14.24 8.49 17.82
N GLU A 70 -14.25 7.89 16.64
CA GLU A 70 -13.70 6.57 16.42
C GLU A 70 -12.18 6.62 16.15
N ILE A 71 -11.44 5.74 16.81
CA ILE A 71 -10.00 5.61 16.57
C ILE A 71 -9.79 4.48 15.56
N PRO A 72 -9.27 4.76 14.36
CA PRO A 72 -9.04 3.74 13.34
C PRO A 72 -7.94 2.77 13.76
N LYS A 73 -8.03 1.53 13.27
CA LYS A 73 -7.00 0.52 13.52
C LYS A 73 -5.74 0.81 12.69
N PRO A 74 -4.55 0.49 13.23
CA PRO A 74 -3.31 0.55 12.44
C PRO A 74 -3.38 -0.37 11.23
N TYR A 75 -2.78 0.07 10.13
CA TYR A 75 -2.64 -0.70 8.90
C TYR A 75 -1.53 -1.74 9.03
N ASP A 76 -1.79 -2.95 8.52
CA ASP A 76 -0.75 -3.94 8.30
C ASP A 76 0.00 -3.63 6.98
N LEU A 77 1.18 -3.04 7.11
CA LEU A 77 2.01 -2.63 5.98
C LEU A 77 2.55 -3.83 5.18
N LEU A 78 2.75 -5.00 5.82
CA LEU A 78 3.25 -6.19 5.13
C LEU A 78 2.19 -6.74 4.19
N SER A 79 0.95 -6.86 4.67
CA SER A 79 -0.18 -7.28 3.85
C SER A 79 -0.45 -6.29 2.71
N LEU A 80 -0.44 -4.98 3.01
CA LEU A 80 -0.70 -3.96 2.01
C LEU A 80 0.36 -3.93 0.90
N GLY A 81 1.64 -4.13 1.25
CA GLY A 81 2.72 -4.22 0.27
C GLY A 81 2.60 -5.42 -0.65
N ALA A 82 2.18 -6.58 -0.13
CA ALA A 82 1.95 -7.77 -0.93
C ALA A 82 0.82 -7.56 -1.95
N GLU A 83 -0.28 -6.90 -1.55
CA GLU A 83 -1.40 -6.60 -2.45
C GLU A 83 -1.03 -5.59 -3.54
N GLN A 84 -0.23 -4.56 -3.21
CA GLN A 84 0.27 -3.63 -4.21
C GLN A 84 1.23 -4.29 -5.20
N LEU A 85 2.10 -5.19 -4.73
CA LEU A 85 2.97 -5.98 -5.60
C LEU A 85 2.15 -6.83 -6.60
N LYS A 86 1.11 -7.51 -6.10
CA LYS A 86 0.20 -8.30 -6.96
C LYS A 86 -0.46 -7.42 -8.03
N ARG A 87 -0.94 -6.23 -7.67
CA ARG A 87 -1.56 -5.28 -8.60
C ARG A 87 -0.57 -4.75 -9.64
N ALA A 88 0.69 -4.54 -9.27
CA ALA A 88 1.74 -4.11 -10.21
C ALA A 88 2.17 -5.21 -11.20
N MET A 89 2.07 -6.48 -10.81
CA MET A 89 2.53 -7.62 -11.63
C MET A 89 1.50 -8.10 -12.67
N THR A 90 0.26 -7.59 -12.66
CA THR A 90 -0.75 -7.97 -13.66
C THR A 90 -0.57 -7.18 -14.95
N PHE A 91 0.01 -7.80 -15.98
CA PHE A 91 -0.10 -7.32 -17.36
C PHE A 91 -1.55 -7.51 -17.84
N VAL A 92 -2.31 -6.42 -17.87
CA VAL A 92 -3.75 -6.43 -18.22
C VAL A 92 -4.01 -6.89 -19.66
N GLN A 93 -3.04 -6.67 -20.57
CA GLN A 93 -3.02 -7.24 -21.91
C GLN A 93 -1.55 -7.32 -22.39
N PRO A 94 -0.97 -8.50 -22.59
CA PRO A 94 0.32 -8.61 -23.25
C PRO A 94 0.15 -8.17 -24.71
N GLN A 95 0.88 -7.13 -25.11
CA GLN A 95 0.87 -6.66 -26.49
C GLN A 95 1.56 -7.71 -27.36
N ALA A 96 0.90 -8.15 -28.43
CA ALA A 96 1.51 -9.05 -29.40
C ALA A 96 2.60 -8.27 -30.16
N VAL A 97 3.85 -8.67 -29.96
CA VAL A 97 5.02 -8.10 -30.65
C VAL A 97 5.63 -9.18 -31.53
N THR A 98 5.88 -8.85 -32.79
CA THR A 98 6.62 -9.71 -33.71
C THR A 98 8.11 -9.44 -33.53
N VAL A 99 8.88 -10.48 -33.26
CA VAL A 99 10.34 -10.40 -33.13
C VAL A 99 10.95 -11.34 -34.15
N GLU A 100 11.92 -10.85 -34.93
CA GLU A 100 12.75 -11.71 -35.78
C GLU A 100 13.79 -12.41 -34.91
N VAL A 101 13.79 -13.73 -34.97
CA VAL A 101 14.66 -14.57 -34.14
C VAL A 101 15.42 -15.51 -35.07
N THR A 102 16.73 -15.67 -34.84
CA THR A 102 17.52 -16.64 -35.61
C THR A 102 17.14 -18.07 -35.22
N PRO A 103 17.33 -19.05 -36.11
CA PRO A 103 16.99 -20.45 -35.82
C PRO A 103 17.64 -20.98 -34.54
N GLU A 104 18.88 -20.57 -34.24
CA GLU A 104 19.63 -20.99 -33.04
C GLU A 104 18.97 -20.46 -31.77
N ILE A 105 18.59 -19.17 -31.75
CA ILE A 105 17.92 -18.54 -30.61
C ILE A 105 16.54 -19.18 -30.39
N LEU A 106 15.82 -19.50 -31.47
CA LEU A 106 14.52 -20.16 -31.39
C LEU A 106 14.61 -21.54 -30.73
N GLU A 107 15.65 -22.33 -31.05
CA GLU A 107 15.89 -23.63 -30.42
C GLU A 107 16.23 -23.49 -28.93
N HIS A 108 17.06 -22.51 -28.55
CA HIS A 108 17.34 -22.23 -27.14
C HIS A 108 16.09 -21.81 -26.35
N LEU A 109 15.21 -21.00 -26.95
CA LEU A 109 13.95 -20.58 -26.33
C LEU A 109 13.00 -21.77 -26.11
N LYS A 110 12.90 -22.70 -27.08
CA LYS A 110 12.11 -23.93 -26.93
C LYS A 110 12.63 -24.84 -25.83
N LEU A 111 13.96 -24.96 -25.71
CA LEU A 111 14.60 -25.75 -24.64
C LEU A 111 14.33 -25.14 -23.25
N GLY A 112 14.45 -23.81 -23.13
CA GLY A 112 14.11 -23.08 -21.90
C GLY A 112 12.63 -23.22 -21.50
N ALA A 113 11.73 -23.14 -22.48
CA ALA A 113 10.28 -23.34 -22.25
C ALA A 113 9.94 -24.77 -21.79
N ARG A 114 10.70 -25.78 -22.26
CA ARG A 114 10.59 -27.16 -21.77
C ARG A 114 11.15 -27.35 -20.35
N ALA A 115 12.16 -26.57 -19.95
CA ALA A 115 12.74 -26.63 -18.61
C ALA A 115 11.86 -25.97 -17.54
N SER A 116 11.03 -24.98 -17.92
CA SER A 116 10.14 -24.25 -17.00
C SER A 116 9.08 -25.12 -16.30
N TRP A 117 8.80 -26.33 -16.80
CA TRP A 117 7.87 -27.27 -16.17
C TRP A 117 8.50 -28.09 -15.01
N ARG A 118 9.81 -27.91 -14.74
CA ARG A 118 10.53 -28.62 -13.66
C ARG A 118 10.98 -27.71 -12.50
N LEU A 119 10.43 -26.51 -12.39
CA LEU A 119 10.64 -25.70 -11.18
C LEU A 119 9.61 -26.12 -10.12
N GLU A 120 9.89 -27.22 -9.44
CA GLU A 120 9.28 -27.49 -8.13
C GLU A 120 9.65 -26.33 -7.18
N PRO A 121 8.71 -25.80 -6.39
CA PRO A 121 9.02 -24.76 -5.43
C PRO A 121 10.03 -25.29 -4.40
N PRO A 122 10.97 -24.46 -3.90
CA PRO A 122 11.93 -24.90 -2.91
C PRO A 122 11.19 -25.37 -1.66
N ARG A 123 11.41 -26.63 -1.27
CA ARG A 123 11.01 -27.15 0.04
C ARG A 123 11.95 -26.53 1.06
N PHE A 124 11.45 -25.59 1.84
CA PHE A 124 12.12 -25.14 3.06
C PHE A 124 11.97 -26.25 4.10
N ASN A 125 13.10 -26.81 4.55
CA ASN A 125 13.19 -27.63 5.75
C ASN A 125 13.34 -26.74 6.98
#